data_AF-A0A847SRJ9-F1
#
_entry.id   AF-A0A847SRJ9-F1
#
_cell.length_a   1.000
_cell.length_b   1.000
_cell.length_c   1.000
_cell.angle_alpha   90.00
_cell.angle_beta   90.00
_cell.angle_gamma   90.00
#
_symmetry.space_group_name_H-M   'P 1'
#
loop_
_entity.id
_entity.type
_entity.pdbx_description
1 polymer ?
#
loop_
_entity_poly.entity_id
_entity_poly.type
_entity_poly.pdbx_seq_one_letter_code
_entity_poly.pdbx_strand_id
1 'polypeptide(L)'
;MPLVPIINNPDFNVNIKQIGRFSEIKEMIRFSYKKGNNDVEVIKPKYCWITSHTCRRSFCTNEFLAGTPVELIMKISGHKSLRDFYKYIRITPEEQAVKLKKSGSKEMI
;
A
#
# COMPACT_ATOMS: atom_id res chain seq x y z
N MET A 1 -22.83 -11.87 -14.62
CA MET A 1 -22.02 -11.43 -13.47
C MET A 1 -22.80 -10.32 -12.78
N PRO A 2 -23.19 -10.44 -11.51
CA PRO A 2 -23.86 -9.32 -10.84
C PRO A 2 -22.90 -8.12 -10.83
N LEU A 3 -23.41 -6.95 -11.22
CA LEU A 3 -22.66 -5.70 -11.18
C LEU A 3 -22.20 -5.46 -9.74
N VAL A 4 -20.90 -5.22 -9.56
CA VAL A 4 -20.38 -4.77 -8.27
C VAL A 4 -21.10 -3.46 -7.93
N PRO A 5 -21.71 -3.33 -6.75
CA PRO A 5 -22.41 -2.11 -6.38
C PRO A 5 -21.43 -0.92 -6.44
N ILE A 6 -21.87 0.17 -7.05
CA ILE A 6 -21.10 1.40 -7.13
C ILE A 6 -21.16 2.05 -5.75
N ILE A 7 -20.09 1.89 -4.98
CA ILE A 7 -19.93 2.47 -3.65
C ILE A 7 -19.06 3.71 -3.78
N ASN A 8 -19.43 4.80 -3.07
CA ASN A 8 -18.60 6.00 -3.05
C ASN A 8 -17.32 5.77 -2.22
N ASN A 9 -16.31 6.63 -2.41
CA ASN A 9 -15.03 6.48 -1.70
C ASN A 9 -15.15 6.54 -0.16
N PRO A 10 -15.95 7.44 0.44
CA PRO A 10 -16.18 7.44 1.89
C PRO A 10 -16.69 6.10 2.43
N ASP A 11 -17.74 5.54 1.83
CA ASP A 11 -18.38 4.29 2.27
C ASP A 11 -17.43 3.10 2.07
N PHE A 12 -16.71 3.07 0.94
CA PHE A 12 -15.66 2.09 0.72
C PHE A 12 -14.60 2.13 1.84
N ASN A 13 -14.16 3.34 2.21
CA ASN A 13 -13.19 3.52 3.29
C ASN A 13 -13.74 3.09 4.66
N VAL A 14 -15.04 3.24 4.92
CA VAL A 14 -15.65 2.71 6.15
C VAL A 14 -15.57 1.19 6.16
N ASN A 15 -15.95 0.54 5.05
CA ASN A 15 -15.98 -0.91 4.93
C ASN A 15 -14.60 -1.53 5.10
N ILE A 16 -13.56 -1.02 4.43
CA ILE A 16 -12.20 -1.58 4.58
C ILE A 16 -11.62 -1.39 5.98
N LYS A 17 -12.02 -0.35 6.72
CA LYS A 17 -11.62 -0.18 8.13
C LYS A 17 -12.30 -1.20 9.03
N GLN A 18 -13.55 -1.53 8.77
CA GLN A 18 -14.26 -2.61 9.47
C GLN A 18 -13.61 -3.97 9.17
N ILE A 19 -13.30 -4.25 7.90
CA ILE A 19 -12.57 -5.45 7.50
C ILE A 19 -11.23 -5.52 8.25
N GLY A 20 -10.43 -4.45 8.23
CA GLY A 20 -9.16 -4.41 8.95
C GLY A 20 -9.30 -4.63 10.46
N ARG A 21 -10.40 -4.16 11.07
CA ARG A 21 -10.72 -4.43 12.48
C ARG A 21 -11.00 -5.91 12.73
N PHE A 22 -11.78 -6.55 11.86
CA PHE A 22 -12.09 -7.98 11.97
C PHE A 22 -10.89 -8.87 11.67
N SER A 23 -9.99 -8.43 10.78
CA SER A 23 -8.70 -9.07 10.49
C SER A 23 -7.62 -8.77 11.54
N GLU A 24 -8.00 -8.23 12.70
CA GLU A 24 -7.12 -7.99 13.85
C GLU A 24 -5.94 -7.05 13.61
N ILE A 25 -6.05 -6.12 12.65
CA ILE A 25 -5.04 -5.09 12.37
C ILE A 25 -5.13 -3.97 13.42
N LYS A 26 -4.85 -4.31 14.68
CA LYS A 26 -5.14 -3.50 15.89
C LYS A 26 -3.92 -2.77 16.47
N GLU A 27 -2.74 -2.93 15.87
CA GLU A 27 -1.50 -2.23 16.27
C GLU A 27 -1.75 -0.72 16.45
N MET A 28 -1.35 -0.13 17.58
CA MET A 28 -1.57 1.30 17.82
C MET A 28 -0.54 2.13 17.06
N ILE A 29 -1.02 3.02 16.18
CA ILE A 29 -0.17 3.91 15.39
C ILE A 29 -0.35 5.34 15.89
N ARG A 30 0.77 5.99 16.18
CA ARG A 30 0.89 7.41 16.52
C ARG A 30 1.16 8.21 15.26
N PHE A 31 0.33 9.20 14.98
CA PHE A 31 0.49 10.11 13.86
C PHE A 31 0.40 11.55 14.34
N SER A 32 1.38 12.36 13.95
CA SER A 32 1.49 13.76 14.36
C SER A 32 1.49 14.67 13.14
N TYR A 33 0.72 15.75 13.21
CA TYR A 33 0.62 16.73 12.13
C TYR A 33 0.31 18.12 12.68
N LYS A 34 0.67 19.16 11.92
CA LYS A 34 0.33 20.55 12.28
C LYS A 34 -1.09 20.89 11.86
N LYS A 35 -1.85 21.50 12.78
CA LYS A 35 -3.15 22.12 12.51
C LYS A 35 -3.06 23.59 12.90
N GLY A 36 -2.74 24.45 11.93
CA GLY A 36 -2.37 25.84 12.18
C GLY A 36 -1.06 25.90 12.96
N ASN A 37 -1.05 26.61 14.08
CA ASN A 37 0.13 26.72 14.97
C ASN A 37 0.24 25.58 16.00
N ASN A 38 -0.73 24.67 16.04
CA ASN A 38 -0.75 23.58 17.02
C ASN A 38 -0.21 22.29 16.41
N ASP A 39 0.67 21.62 17.15
CA ASP A 39 1.03 20.23 16.89
C ASP A 39 -0.05 19.31 17.44
N VAL A 40 -0.70 18.56 16.56
CA VAL A 40 -1.76 17.61 16.91
C VAL A 40 -1.20 16.21 16.82
N GLU A 41 -1.41 15.44 17.89
CA GLU A 41 -1.03 14.05 17.96
C GLU A 41 -2.27 13.17 18.11
N VAL A 42 -2.34 12.11 17.31
CA VAL A 42 -3.47 11.18 17.30
C VAL A 42 -2.93 9.76 17.38
N ILE A 43 -3.39 9.01 18.37
CA ILE A 43 -3.08 7.59 18.54
C ILE A 43 -4.35 6.79 18.29
N LYS A 44 -4.33 5.92 17.27
CA LYS A 44 -5.46 5.06 16.91
C LYS A 44 -4.96 3.72 16.39
N PRO A 45 -5.77 2.65 16.46
CA PRO A 45 -5.44 1.36 15.84
C PRO A 45 -5.14 1.51 14.35
N LYS A 46 -4.24 0.67 13.83
CA LYS A 46 -3.75 0.68 12.44
C LYS A 46 -4.89 0.59 11.43
N TYR A 47 -5.90 -0.23 11.70
CA TYR A 47 -7.08 -0.31 10.84
C TYR A 47 -7.78 1.04 10.62
N CYS A 48 -7.75 1.98 11.59
CA CYS A 48 -8.38 3.29 11.44
C CYS A 48 -7.71 4.18 10.39
N TRP A 49 -6.45 3.90 10.07
CA TRP A 49 -5.62 4.64 9.11
C TRP A 49 -5.68 4.06 7.68
N ILE A 50 -6.34 2.92 7.49
CA ILE A 50 -6.46 2.27 6.18
C ILE A 50 -7.46 3.04 5.31
N THR A 51 -7.05 3.29 4.07
CA THR A 51 -7.86 3.89 3.00
C THR A 51 -7.65 3.12 1.69
N SER A 52 -8.46 3.38 0.67
CA SER A 52 -8.25 2.86 -0.68
C SER A 52 -6.83 3.14 -1.21
N HIS A 53 -6.27 4.31 -0.90
CA HIS A 53 -4.90 4.65 -1.26
C HIS A 53 -3.88 3.74 -0.58
N THR A 54 -4.07 3.44 0.71
CA THR A 54 -3.24 2.48 1.46
C THR A 54 -3.28 1.11 0.79
N CYS A 55 -4.47 0.63 0.41
CA CYS A 55 -4.63 -0.65 -0.31
C CYS A 55 -3.86 -0.66 -1.64
N ARG A 56 -3.96 0.41 -2.44
CA ARG A 56 -3.22 0.53 -3.71
C ARG A 56 -1.71 0.51 -3.50
N ARG A 57 -1.20 1.16 -2.46
CA ARG A 57 0.23 1.18 -2.10
C ARG A 57 0.72 -0.22 -1.70
N SER A 58 -0.05 -0.92 -0.87
CA SER A 58 0.24 -2.31 -0.49
C SER A 58 0.24 -3.24 -1.70
N PHE A 59 -0.75 -3.12 -2.59
CA PHE A 59 -0.80 -3.87 -3.85
C PHE A 59 0.47 -3.67 -4.68
N CYS A 60 0.86 -2.43 -4.97
CA CYS A 60 2.05 -2.16 -5.78
C CYS A 60 3.32 -2.76 -5.16
N THR A 61 3.49 -2.63 -3.85
CA THR A 61 4.68 -3.13 -3.14
C THR A 61 4.72 -4.66 -3.15
N ASN A 62 3.60 -5.33 -2.84
CA ASN A 62 3.52 -6.79 -2.79
C ASN A 62 3.78 -7.43 -4.15
N GLU A 63 3.15 -6.92 -5.21
CA GLU A 63 3.37 -7.43 -6.57
C GLU A 63 4.81 -7.19 -7.05
N PHE A 64 5.39 -6.05 -6.69
CA PHE A 64 6.78 -5.76 -7.00
C PHE A 64 7.71 -6.77 -6.31
N LEU A 65 7.47 -7.11 -5.04
CA LEU A 65 8.23 -8.14 -4.32
C LEU A 65 8.00 -9.55 -4.87
N ALA A 66 6.80 -9.85 -5.35
CA ALA A 66 6.46 -11.11 -6.03
C ALA A 66 7.16 -11.28 -7.39
N GLY A 67 7.71 -10.19 -7.95
CA GLY A 67 8.42 -10.20 -9.23
C GLY A 67 7.52 -10.01 -10.44
N THR A 68 6.27 -9.57 -10.24
CA THR A 68 5.36 -9.20 -11.32
C THR A 68 5.98 -8.11 -12.19
N PRO A 69 5.91 -8.19 -13.53
CA PRO A 69 6.47 -7.16 -14.42
C PRO A 69 5.94 -5.77 -14.08
N VAL A 70 6.84 -4.80 -14.00
CA VAL A 70 6.53 -3.43 -13.54
C VAL A 70 5.46 -2.79 -14.43
N GLU A 71 5.53 -3.03 -15.74
CA GLU A 71 4.57 -2.53 -16.73
C GLU A 71 3.14 -3.00 -16.43
N LEU A 72 2.99 -4.26 -15.99
CA LEU A 72 1.70 -4.84 -15.64
C LEU A 72 1.16 -4.23 -14.35
N ILE A 73 2.00 -4.10 -13.32
CA ILE A 73 1.61 -3.47 -12.05
C ILE A 73 1.18 -2.02 -12.31
N MET A 74 1.94 -1.28 -13.13
CA MET A 74 1.62 0.10 -13.51
C MET A 74 0.31 0.20 -14.28
N LYS A 75 0.03 -0.73 -15.21
CA LYS A 75 -1.23 -0.79 -15.96
C LYS A 75 -2.43 -1.02 -15.03
N ILE A 76 -2.32 -1.96 -14.09
CA ILE A 76 -3.40 -2.27 -13.13
C ILE A 76 -3.61 -1.12 -12.15
N SER A 77 -2.52 -0.60 -11.60
CA SER A 77 -2.58 0.48 -10.61
C SER A 77 -2.88 1.85 -11.24
N GLY A 78 -2.78 2.01 -12.57
CA GLY A 78 -3.06 3.27 -13.26
C GLY A 78 -1.94 4.32 -13.13
N HIS A 79 -0.67 3.90 -13.05
CA HIS A 79 0.47 4.81 -13.08
C HIS A 79 0.97 5.01 -14.51
N LYS A 80 1.19 6.27 -14.90
CA LYS A 80 1.69 6.64 -16.23
C LYS A 80 3.21 6.76 -16.30
N SER A 81 3.85 7.07 -15.17
CA SER A 81 5.30 7.28 -15.10
C SER A 81 5.94 6.31 -14.12
N LEU A 82 7.14 5.81 -14.45
CA LEU A 82 7.94 4.99 -13.55
C LEU A 82 8.28 5.74 -12.26
N ARG A 83 8.58 7.04 -12.38
CA ARG A 83 8.89 7.91 -11.23
C ARG A 83 7.75 7.92 -10.22
N ASP A 84 6.50 8.07 -10.65
CA ASP A 84 5.36 8.08 -9.73
C ASP A 84 5.05 6.70 -9.17
N PHE A 85 5.23 5.65 -9.98
CA PHE A 85 5.09 4.28 -9.53
C PHE A 85 6.06 3.94 -8.39
N TYR A 86 7.35 4.26 -8.54
CA TYR A 86 8.35 3.93 -7.51
C TYR A 86 8.12 4.67 -6.18
N LYS A 87 7.39 5.80 -6.15
CA LYS A 87 6.95 6.43 -4.88
C LYS A 87 6.00 5.55 -4.07
N TYR A 88 5.30 4.62 -4.72
CA TYR A 88 4.37 3.67 -4.10
C TYR A 88 5.08 2.44 -3.54
N ILE A 89 6.28 2.13 -4.02
CA ILE A 89 7.06 0.99 -3.55
C ILE A 89 7.74 1.33 -2.23
N ARG A 90 7.37 0.62 -1.17
CA ARG A 90 7.95 0.77 0.17
C ARG A 90 8.54 -0.57 0.59
N ILE A 91 9.82 -0.74 0.28
CA ILE A 91 10.60 -1.93 0.62
C ILE A 91 11.70 -1.57 1.61
N THR A 92 11.97 -2.49 2.51
CA THR A 92 13.07 -2.43 3.48
C THR A 92 14.42 -2.73 2.81
N PRO A 93 15.56 -2.33 3.40
CA PRO A 93 16.89 -2.69 2.90
C PRO A 93 17.09 -4.21 2.76
N GLU A 94 16.52 -5.01 3.66
CA GLU A 94 16.61 -6.46 3.65
C GLU A 94 15.87 -7.05 2.43
N GLU A 95 14.66 -6.56 2.15
CA GLU A 95 13.88 -6.96 0.97
C GLU A 95 14.58 -6.57 -0.35
N GLN A 96 15.26 -5.42 -0.37
CA GLN A 96 16.10 -5.01 -1.50
C GLN A 96 17.25 -5.99 -1.73
N ALA A 97 17.96 -6.38 -0.67
CA ALA A 97 19.08 -7.32 -0.75
C ALA A 97 18.64 -8.70 -1.26
N VAL A 98 17.49 -9.21 -0.78
CA VAL A 98 16.91 -10.48 -1.23
C VAL A 98 16.56 -10.42 -2.73
N LYS A 99 15.96 -9.31 -3.17
CA LYS A 99 15.60 -9.14 -4.58
C LYS A 99 16.83 -9.01 -5.48
N LEU A 100 17.87 -8.30 -5.04
CA LEU A 100 19.13 -8.18 -5.77
C LEU A 100 19.81 -9.55 -5.93
N LYS A 101 19.86 -10.37 -4.87
CA LYS A 101 20.39 -11.74 -4.93
C LYS A 101 19.65 -12.62 -5.93
N LYS A 102 18.31 -12.55 -5.95
CA LYS A 102 17.48 -13.28 -6.93
C LYS A 102 17.71 -12.81 -8.37
N SER A 103 17.95 -11.51 -8.59
CA SER A 103 18.24 -10.96 -9.92
C SER A 103 19.61 -11.40 -10.43
N GLY A 104 20.64 -11.36 -9.58
CA GLY A 104 22.01 -11.78 -9.95
C GLY A 104 22.17 -13.29 -10.16
N SER A 105 21.24 -14.12 -9.67
CA SER A 105 21.27 -15.58 -9.87
C SER A 105 20.73 -16.01 -11.25
N LYS A 106 20.06 -15.12 -12.00
CA LYS A 106 19.48 -15.41 -13.32
C LYS A 106 20.44 -15.18 -14.49
N GLU A 107 21.64 -14.62 -14.24
CA GLU A 107 22.65 -14.33 -15.27
C GLU A 107 23.83 -15.33 -15.26
N MET A 108 23.74 -16.45 -14.52
CA MET A 108 24.80 -17.46 -14.39
C MET A 108 24.43 -18.85 -14.96
N ILE A 109 23.63 -18.91 -16.03
CA ILE A 109 23.44 -20.14 -16.83
C ILE A 109 23.40 -19.77 -18.31
#